data_AF-A0A925MDE6-F1
#
_entry.id   AF-A0A925MDE6-F1
#
_cell.length_a   1.000
_cell.length_b   1.000
_cell.length_c   1.000
_cell.angle_alpha   90.00
_cell.angle_beta   90.00
_cell.angle_gamma   90.00
#
_symmetry.space_group_name_H-M   'P 1'
#
loop_
_entity.id
_entity.type
_entity.pdbx_description
1 polymer ?
#
loop_
_entity_poly.entity_id
_entity_poly.type
_entity_poly.pdbx_seq_one_letter_code
_entity_poly.pdbx_strand_id
1 'polypeptide(L)'
;QRPLESLDGDDVRTFLSAGLGFSRADRDTNVHRIGYVARLLAGHGVLVLVAAIAPYAATRAQQRAKCAAAGHAFVEVFVHAPLATVIERDVKGLYKRAQAGEIASFTGISDPYEPPTAPEVEVRTDRESLEACEARIVDALVDRGLVRGLVPGSSS
;
A
#
# COMPACT_ATOMS: atom_id res chain seq x y z
N GLN A 1 17.15 -16.47 5.62
CA GLN A 1 16.52 -15.21 5.17
C GLN A 1 15.02 -15.31 5.46
N ARG A 2 14.34 -14.22 5.84
CA ARG A 2 12.88 -14.24 5.94
C ARG A 2 12.29 -14.24 4.53
N PRO A 3 11.29 -15.08 4.21
CA PRO A 3 10.61 -14.98 2.92
C PRO A 3 9.88 -13.65 2.80
N LEU A 4 9.79 -13.12 1.58
CA LEU A 4 9.07 -11.90 1.23
C LEU A 4 7.92 -12.26 0.30
N GLU A 5 6.74 -11.75 0.58
CA GLU A 5 5.56 -11.88 -0.29
C GLU A 5 4.99 -10.50 -0.61
N SER A 6 4.58 -10.30 -1.87
CA SER A 6 3.95 -9.07 -2.32
C SER A 6 2.46 -9.29 -2.57
N LEU A 7 1.62 -8.51 -1.90
CA LEU A 7 0.18 -8.47 -2.14
C LEU A 7 -0.14 -7.22 -2.95
N ASP A 8 -0.14 -7.36 -4.27
CA ASP A 8 -0.52 -6.30 -5.20
C ASP A 8 -2.05 -6.13 -5.26
N GLY A 9 -2.50 -4.88 -5.30
CA GLY A 9 -3.92 -4.54 -5.30
C GLY A 9 -4.70 -5.09 -6.50
N ASP A 10 -4.07 -5.21 -7.67
CA ASP A 10 -4.72 -5.79 -8.87
C ASP A 10 -4.84 -7.31 -8.76
N ASP A 11 -3.79 -7.99 -8.31
CA ASP A 11 -3.81 -9.45 -8.12
C ASP A 11 -4.84 -9.83 -7.05
N VAL A 12 -4.85 -9.12 -5.93
CA VAL A 12 -5.86 -9.33 -4.88
C VAL A 12 -7.26 -9.04 -5.42
N ARG A 13 -7.46 -7.96 -6.20
CA ARG A 13 -8.74 -7.69 -6.87
C ARG A 13 -9.17 -8.81 -7.80
N THR A 14 -8.23 -9.42 -8.52
CA THR A 14 -8.50 -10.48 -9.49
C THR A 14 -8.86 -11.80 -8.81
N PHE A 15 -8.12 -12.20 -7.78
CA PHE A 15 -8.23 -13.55 -7.22
C PHE A 15 -8.98 -13.64 -5.89
N LEU A 16 -8.89 -12.62 -5.04
CA LEU A 16 -9.45 -12.65 -3.67
C LEU A 16 -10.62 -11.70 -3.48
N SER A 17 -10.77 -10.74 -4.37
CA SER A 17 -11.78 -9.67 -4.33
C SER A 17 -12.58 -9.57 -5.62
N ALA A 18 -12.62 -10.65 -6.41
CA ALA A 18 -13.46 -10.74 -7.59
C ALA A 18 -14.93 -10.42 -7.22
N GLY A 19 -15.56 -9.56 -8.01
CA GLY A 19 -16.93 -9.10 -7.79
C GLY A 19 -17.08 -7.88 -6.87
N LEU A 20 -16.02 -7.42 -6.19
CA LEU A 20 -16.07 -6.15 -5.46
C LEU A 20 -15.98 -4.97 -6.44
N GLY A 21 -16.87 -4.01 -6.27
CA GLY A 21 -16.86 -2.76 -7.02
C GLY A 21 -15.84 -1.75 -6.50
N PHE A 22 -16.21 -0.48 -6.61
CA PHE A 22 -15.41 0.67 -6.17
C PHE A 22 -16.12 1.53 -5.13
N SER A 23 -17.21 1.01 -4.55
CA SER A 23 -17.89 1.67 -3.43
C SER A 23 -16.98 1.70 -2.19
N ARG A 24 -17.29 2.58 -1.23
CA ARG A 24 -16.58 2.65 0.05
C ARG A 24 -16.56 1.30 0.78
N ALA A 25 -17.71 0.64 0.86
CA ALA A 25 -17.84 -0.66 1.50
C ALA A 25 -17.01 -1.75 0.79
N ASP A 26 -16.96 -1.75 -0.54
CA ASP A 26 -16.14 -2.68 -1.32
C ASP A 26 -14.65 -2.44 -1.12
N ARG A 27 -14.22 -1.17 -1.10
CA ARG A 27 -12.82 -0.78 -0.85
C ARG A 27 -12.40 -1.17 0.57
N ASP A 28 -13.25 -0.91 1.56
CA ASP A 28 -13.03 -1.34 2.93
C ASP A 28 -12.89 -2.86 3.01
N THR A 29 -13.81 -3.60 2.38
CA THR A 29 -13.78 -5.06 2.34
C THR A 29 -12.50 -5.56 1.68
N ASN A 30 -12.06 -4.95 0.58
CA ASN A 30 -10.82 -5.31 -0.10
C ASN A 30 -9.59 -5.13 0.81
N VAL A 31 -9.45 -3.97 1.47
CA VAL A 31 -8.34 -3.71 2.40
C VAL A 31 -8.38 -4.67 3.59
N HIS A 32 -9.57 -5.01 4.08
CA HIS A 32 -9.75 -6.01 5.14
C HIS A 32 -9.30 -7.42 4.74
N ARG A 33 -9.62 -7.85 3.51
CA ARG A 33 -9.18 -9.13 2.96
C ARG A 33 -7.66 -9.18 2.81
N ILE A 34 -7.06 -8.15 2.24
CA ILE A 34 -5.60 -8.02 2.12
C ILE A 34 -4.95 -8.09 3.50
N GLY A 35 -5.44 -7.31 4.46
CA GLY A 35 -4.89 -7.28 5.81
C GLY A 35 -5.02 -8.62 6.55
N TYR A 36 -6.07 -9.42 6.28
CA TYR A 36 -6.17 -10.78 6.80
C TYR A 36 -5.07 -11.68 6.26
N VAL A 37 -4.88 -11.71 4.93
CA VAL A 37 -3.83 -12.53 4.30
C VAL A 37 -2.44 -12.08 4.75
N ALA A 38 -2.20 -10.77 4.81
CA ALA A 38 -0.93 -10.22 5.28
C ALA A 38 -0.58 -10.65 6.71
N ARG A 39 -1.55 -10.60 7.64
CA ARG A 39 -1.34 -11.08 9.01
C ARG A 39 -1.14 -12.58 9.08
N LEU A 40 -1.90 -13.36 8.30
CA LEU A 40 -1.72 -14.81 8.24
C LEU A 40 -0.28 -15.16 7.84
N LEU A 41 0.20 -14.58 6.75
CA LEU A 41 1.58 -14.78 6.27
C LEU A 41 2.63 -14.27 7.29
N ALA A 42 2.39 -13.11 7.91
CA ALA A 42 3.27 -12.58 8.96
C ALA A 42 3.39 -13.53 10.17
N GLY A 43 2.29 -14.19 10.55
CA GLY A 43 2.28 -15.24 11.57
C GLY A 43 3.16 -16.45 11.23
N HIS A 44 3.44 -16.68 9.95
CA HIS A 44 4.37 -17.69 9.45
C HIS A 44 5.79 -17.15 9.17
N GLY A 45 6.13 -15.97 9.69
CA GLY A 45 7.48 -15.39 9.59
C GLY A 45 7.77 -14.68 8.26
N VAL A 46 6.78 -14.56 7.38
CA VAL A 46 6.90 -13.89 6.08
C VAL A 46 6.89 -12.38 6.29
N LEU A 47 7.76 -11.66 5.58
CA LEU A 47 7.65 -10.21 5.42
C LEU A 47 6.64 -9.95 4.29
N VAL A 48 5.62 -9.14 4.55
CA VAL A 48 4.57 -8.89 3.55
C VAL A 48 4.62 -7.44 3.11
N LEU A 49 4.81 -7.21 1.82
CA LEU A 49 4.64 -5.91 1.18
C LEU A 49 3.21 -5.83 0.62
N VAL A 50 2.48 -4.77 0.96
CA VAL A 50 1.11 -4.56 0.45
C VAL A 50 1.10 -3.32 -0.44
N ALA A 51 0.85 -3.51 -1.74
CA ALA A 51 0.77 -2.45 -2.73
C ALA A 51 -0.69 -2.25 -3.18
N ALA A 52 -1.51 -1.66 -2.32
CA ALA A 52 -2.93 -1.43 -2.60
C ALA A 52 -3.39 -0.04 -2.16
N ILE A 53 -4.37 0.53 -2.89
CA ILE A 53 -5.00 1.79 -2.50
C ILE A 53 -5.88 1.54 -1.27
N ALA A 54 -5.47 2.09 -0.12
CA ALA A 54 -6.24 2.11 1.12
C ALA A 54 -6.62 3.57 1.45
N PRO A 55 -7.72 4.11 0.88
CA PRO A 55 -7.97 5.55 0.88
C PRO A 55 -8.45 6.09 2.23
N TYR A 56 -9.05 5.24 3.08
CA TYR A 56 -9.68 5.69 4.32
C TYR A 56 -8.77 5.48 5.54
N ALA A 57 -8.54 6.54 6.31
CA ALA A 57 -7.68 6.55 7.48
C ALA A 57 -8.17 5.59 8.56
N ALA A 58 -9.48 5.51 8.78
CA ALA A 58 -10.08 4.59 9.75
C ALA A 58 -9.72 3.12 9.42
N THR A 59 -9.77 2.74 8.15
CA THR A 59 -9.48 1.38 7.70
C THR A 59 -8.01 1.04 7.83
N ARG A 60 -7.11 1.98 7.52
CA ARG A 60 -5.66 1.82 7.75
C ARG A 60 -5.35 1.68 9.24
N ALA A 61 -5.95 2.52 10.09
CA ALA A 61 -5.81 2.44 11.55
C ALA A 61 -6.29 1.10 12.11
N GLN A 62 -7.39 0.56 11.60
CA GLN A 62 -7.88 -0.77 11.98
C GLN A 62 -6.91 -1.89 11.59
N GLN A 63 -6.30 -1.84 10.39
CA GLN A 63 -5.30 -2.85 10.01
C GLN A 63 -4.06 -2.77 10.92
N ARG A 64 -3.57 -1.57 11.21
CA ARG A 64 -2.48 -1.33 12.17
C ARG A 64 -2.79 -1.93 13.54
N ALA A 65 -3.97 -1.64 14.10
CA ALA A 65 -4.41 -2.18 15.39
C ALA A 65 -4.50 -3.71 15.38
N LYS A 66 -4.99 -4.31 14.30
CA LYS A 66 -5.06 -5.77 14.14
C LYS A 66 -3.68 -6.42 14.04
N CYS A 67 -2.72 -5.78 13.38
CA CYS A 67 -1.33 -6.26 13.36
C CYS A 67 -0.70 -6.18 14.75
N ALA A 68 -0.88 -5.07 15.46
CA ALA A 68 -0.37 -4.91 16.83
C ALA A 68 -0.96 -5.96 17.79
N ALA A 69 -2.27 -6.20 17.72
CA ALA A 69 -2.94 -7.23 18.52
C ALA A 69 -2.44 -8.66 18.23
N ALA A 70 -1.96 -8.91 17.01
CA ALA A 70 -1.35 -10.18 16.60
C ALA A 70 0.17 -10.24 16.88
N GLY A 71 0.76 -9.20 17.50
CA GLY A 71 2.19 -9.12 17.76
C GLY A 71 3.05 -8.87 16.52
N HIS A 72 2.46 -8.35 15.44
CA HIS A 72 3.16 -8.05 14.19
C HIS A 72 3.50 -6.56 14.11
N ALA A 73 4.71 -6.27 13.64
CA ALA A 73 5.07 -4.92 13.21
C ALA A 73 4.23 -4.50 12.00
N PHE A 74 3.93 -3.19 11.93
CA PHE A 74 3.20 -2.59 10.82
C PHE A 74 3.89 -1.28 10.46
N VAL A 75 4.15 -1.07 9.17
CA VAL A 75 4.81 0.11 8.63
C VAL A 75 3.93 0.67 7.53
N GLU A 76 3.37 1.85 7.74
CA GLU A 76 2.61 2.60 6.76
C GLU A 76 3.55 3.46 5.94
N VAL A 77 3.65 3.15 4.65
CA VAL A 77 4.40 3.95 3.68
C VAL A 77 3.41 4.81 2.90
N PHE A 78 3.50 6.13 3.09
CA PHE A 78 2.75 7.08 2.29
C PHE A 78 3.49 7.37 0.98
N VAL A 79 3.06 6.71 -0.09
CA VAL A 79 3.54 6.96 -1.46
C VAL A 79 2.82 8.18 -2.01
N HIS A 80 3.41 9.35 -1.80
CA HIS A 80 2.76 10.63 -2.02
C HIS A 80 3.15 11.21 -3.39
N ALA A 81 2.13 11.61 -4.15
CA ALA A 81 2.23 12.56 -5.24
C ALA A 81 0.94 13.40 -5.28
N PRO A 82 1.00 14.67 -5.73
CA PRO A 82 -0.20 15.47 -5.97
C PRO A 82 -1.14 14.76 -6.96
N LEU A 83 -2.46 14.89 -6.73
CA LEU A 83 -3.47 14.28 -7.60
C LEU A 83 -3.27 14.63 -9.08
N ALA A 84 -2.90 15.89 -9.38
CA ALA A 84 -2.63 16.32 -10.76
C ALA A 84 -1.53 15.49 -11.43
N THR A 85 -0.44 15.20 -10.70
CA THR A 85 0.65 14.34 -11.18
C THR A 85 0.19 12.90 -11.39
N VAL A 86 -0.67 12.37 -10.51
CA VAL A 86 -1.20 11.00 -10.64
C VAL A 86 -2.15 10.90 -11.85
N ILE A 87 -2.99 11.93 -12.07
CA ILE A 87 -3.87 12.05 -13.25
C ILE A 87 -3.05 12.17 -14.53
N GLU A 88 -1.95 12.93 -14.52
CA GLU A 88 -1.07 13.06 -15.69
C GLU A 88 -0.44 11.72 -16.07
N ARG A 89 0.01 10.95 -15.07
CA ARG A 89 0.64 9.64 -15.28
C ARG A 89 -0.32 8.60 -15.83
N ASP A 90 -1.59 8.61 -15.38
CA ASP A 90 -2.69 7.71 -15.73
C ASP A 90 -2.29 6.34 -16.33
N VAL A 91 -1.44 5.61 -15.61
CA VAL A 91 -0.72 4.43 -16.14
C VAL A 91 -1.66 3.36 -16.68
N LYS A 92 -2.88 3.29 -16.14
CA LYS A 92 -3.91 2.30 -16.49
C LYS A 92 -5.09 2.89 -17.28
N GLY A 93 -5.04 4.17 -17.65
CA GLY A 93 -6.15 4.86 -18.32
C GLY A 93 -7.41 5.03 -17.46
N LEU A 94 -7.32 4.80 -16.15
CA LEU A 94 -8.47 4.77 -15.25
C LEU A 94 -8.98 6.17 -14.92
N TYR A 95 -8.10 7.17 -14.84
CA TYR A 95 -8.52 8.55 -14.61
C TYR A 95 -9.26 9.10 -15.83
N LYS A 96 -8.79 8.81 -17.05
CA LYS A 96 -9.52 9.16 -18.29
C LYS A 96 -10.92 8.54 -18.33
N ARG A 97 -11.04 7.25 -18.00
CA ARG A 97 -12.34 6.55 -17.95
C ARG A 97 -13.27 7.09 -16.87
N ALA A 98 -12.73 7.43 -15.70
CA ALA A 98 -13.50 8.08 -14.64
C ALA A 98 -14.00 9.47 -15.05
N GLN A 99 -13.17 10.29 -15.70
CA GLN A 99 -13.57 11.60 -16.24
C GLN A 99 -14.62 11.48 -17.34
N ALA A 100 -14.60 10.41 -18.13
CA ALA A 100 -15.63 10.09 -19.12
C ALA A 100 -16.95 9.57 -18.50
N GLY A 101 -17.02 9.40 -17.17
CA GLY A 101 -18.20 8.90 -16.47
C GLY A 101 -18.37 7.38 -16.51
N GLU A 102 -17.40 6.63 -17.03
CA GLU A 102 -17.46 5.17 -17.11
C GLU A 102 -17.22 4.49 -15.74
N ILE A 103 -16.61 5.21 -14.79
CA ILE A 103 -16.34 4.73 -13.44
C ILE A 103 -16.98 5.70 -12.43
N ALA A 104 -18.09 5.29 -11.83
CA ALA A 104 -18.89 6.15 -10.97
C ALA A 104 -18.16 6.61 -9.68
N SER A 105 -17.35 5.74 -9.07
CA SER A 105 -16.66 6.00 -7.79
C SER A 105 -15.15 5.83 -7.93
N PHE A 106 -14.43 6.92 -8.21
CA PHE A 106 -12.99 6.90 -8.42
C PHE A 106 -12.25 7.74 -7.37
N THR A 107 -11.25 7.13 -6.73
CA THR A 107 -10.45 7.75 -5.66
C THR A 107 -9.74 9.00 -6.19
N GLY A 108 -9.92 10.13 -5.50
CA GLY A 108 -9.38 11.43 -5.89
C GLY A 108 -10.28 12.25 -6.81
N ILE A 109 -11.36 11.68 -7.36
CA ILE A 109 -12.36 12.41 -8.17
C ILE A 109 -13.70 12.48 -7.44
N SER A 110 -14.35 11.33 -7.24
CA SER A 110 -15.69 11.23 -6.63
C SER A 110 -15.69 10.53 -5.27
N ASP A 111 -14.54 10.04 -4.82
CA ASP A 111 -14.32 9.37 -3.53
C ASP A 111 -13.00 9.88 -2.92
N PRO A 112 -12.97 10.31 -1.64
CA PRO A 112 -11.78 10.94 -1.07
C PRO A 112 -10.63 9.95 -0.90
N TYR A 113 -9.40 10.48 -0.99
CA TYR A 113 -8.22 9.86 -0.41
C TYR A 113 -7.88 10.66 0.86
N GLU A 114 -7.98 10.04 2.02
CA GLU A 114 -7.63 10.63 3.31
C GLU A 114 -6.13 10.40 3.56
N PRO A 115 -5.25 11.40 3.41
CA PRO A 115 -3.80 11.19 3.53
C PRO A 115 -3.42 10.68 4.92
N PRO A 116 -2.44 9.75 5.04
CA PRO A 116 -1.89 9.38 6.34
C PRO A 116 -1.34 10.60 7.08
N THR A 117 -1.74 10.80 8.34
CA THR A 117 -1.26 11.93 9.17
C THR A 117 0.03 11.62 9.93
N ALA A 118 0.32 10.35 10.13
CA ALA A 118 1.52 9.88 10.83
C ALA A 118 2.02 8.55 10.23
N PRO A 119 2.36 8.51 8.92
CA PRO A 119 2.97 7.34 8.33
C PRO A 119 4.36 7.11 8.92
N GLU A 120 4.82 5.86 8.98
CA GLU A 120 6.20 5.57 9.38
C GLU A 120 7.22 6.05 8.35
N VAL A 121 6.82 6.11 7.08
CA VAL A 121 7.64 6.59 5.96
C VAL A 121 6.76 7.38 5.00
N GLU A 122 7.21 8.56 4.58
CA GLU A 122 6.64 9.29 3.44
C GLU A 122 7.70 9.40 2.35
N VAL A 123 7.31 9.05 1.12
CA VAL A 123 8.12 9.22 -0.10
C VAL A 123 7.37 10.12 -1.09
N ARG A 124 8.06 11.13 -1.63
CA ARG A 124 7.52 12.10 -2.58
C ARG A 124 7.88 11.69 -4.00
N THR A 125 7.09 10.80 -4.58
CA THR A 125 7.34 10.27 -5.93
C THR A 125 7.20 11.32 -7.04
N ASP A 126 6.69 12.52 -6.73
CA ASP A 126 6.70 13.69 -7.60
C ASP A 126 8.03 14.46 -7.61
N ARG A 127 8.92 14.20 -6.62
CA ARG A 127 10.14 14.99 -6.38
C ARG A 127 11.41 14.15 -6.24
N GLU A 128 11.25 12.89 -5.84
CA GLU A 128 12.33 11.97 -5.55
C GLU A 128 12.46 10.94 -6.68
N SER A 129 13.68 10.46 -6.94
CA SER A 129 13.88 9.32 -7.83
C SER A 129 13.36 8.04 -7.18
N LEU A 130 13.21 6.99 -7.99
CA LEU A 130 12.82 5.67 -7.50
C LEU A 130 13.82 5.16 -6.46
N GLU A 131 15.11 5.28 -6.74
CA GLU A 131 16.21 4.82 -5.89
C GLU A 131 16.21 5.55 -4.54
N ALA A 132 15.93 6.86 -4.54
CA ALA A 132 15.83 7.65 -3.31
C ALA A 132 14.61 7.23 -2.47
N CYS A 133 13.47 6.96 -3.12
CA CYS A 133 12.28 6.46 -2.43
C CYS A 133 12.53 5.07 -1.82
N GLU A 134 13.14 4.17 -2.59
CA GLU A 134 13.48 2.81 -2.15
C GLU A 134 14.43 2.85 -0.96
N ALA A 135 15.54 3.60 -1.07
CA ALA A 135 16.52 3.74 0.01
C ALA A 135 15.84 4.22 1.30
N ARG A 136 14.98 5.25 1.22
CA ARG A 136 14.26 5.75 2.40
C ARG A 136 13.36 4.70 3.06
N ILE A 137 12.66 3.89 2.27
CA ILE A 137 11.82 2.82 2.79
C ILE A 137 12.70 1.74 3.45
N VAL A 138 13.76 1.31 2.79
CA VAL A 138 14.67 0.27 3.30
C VAL A 138 15.36 0.74 4.58
N ASP A 139 15.91 1.95 4.60
CA ASP A 139 16.57 2.53 5.78
C ASP A 139 15.62 2.57 6.97
N ALA A 140 14.38 3.02 6.76
CA ALA A 140 13.37 3.03 7.82
C ALA A 140 13.03 1.61 8.34
N LEU A 141 13.05 0.59 7.48
CA LEU A 141 12.87 -0.80 7.91
C LEU A 141 14.09 -1.34 8.68
N VAL A 142 15.30 -0.93 8.29
CA VAL A 142 16.57 -1.28 8.97
C VAL A 142 16.63 -0.64 10.36
N ASP A 143 16.34 0.65 10.45
CA ASP A 143 16.34 1.42 11.71
C ASP A 143 15.35 0.85 12.74
N ARG A 144 14.26 0.25 12.25
CA ARG A 144 13.24 -0.44 13.05
C ARG A 144 13.59 -1.90 13.37
N GLY A 145 14.72 -2.40 12.86
CA GLY A 145 15.16 -3.79 13.02
C GLY A 145 14.28 -4.82 12.31
N LEU A 146 13.49 -4.40 11.32
CA LEU A 146 12.54 -5.28 10.62
C LEU A 146 13.20 -6.06 9.49
N VAL A 147 14.25 -5.49 8.90
CA VAL A 147 15.12 -6.12 7.90
C VAL A 147 16.57 -5.92 8.30
N ARG A 148 17.47 -6.80 7.85
CA ARG A 148 18.92 -6.57 7.98
C ARG A 148 19.35 -5.65 6.85
N GLY A 149 20.14 -4.63 7.15
CA GLY A 149 20.75 -3.79 6.13
C GLY A 149 21.51 -4.65 5.11
N LEU A 150 21.38 -4.31 3.83
CA LEU A 150 22.26 -4.86 2.81
C LEU A 150 23.67 -4.44 3.18
N VAL A 151 24.53 -5.38 3.57
CA VAL A 151 25.97 -5.12 3.62
C VAL A 151 26.39 -4.87 2.17
N PRO A 152 26.90 -3.69 1.80
CA PRO A 152 27.46 -3.49 0.47
C PRO A 152 28.65 -4.46 0.35
N GLY A 153 28.52 -5.53 -0.45
CA GLY A 153 29.63 -6.42 -0.78
C GLY A 153 29.44 -7.93 -0.63
N SER A 154 28.26 -8.47 -0.30
CA SER A 154 28.04 -9.92 -0.38
C SER A 154 27.48 -10.32 -1.75
N SER A 155 28.32 -10.19 -2.78
CA SER A 155 28.16 -10.97 -4.01
C SER A 155 28.63 -12.38 -3.70
N SER A 156 27.72 -13.35 -3.82
CA SER A 156 28.07 -14.77 -4.01
C SER A 156 27.72 -15.14 -5.44
#